data_AF-A0A6F9ZHS5-F1
#
_entry.id   AF-A0A6F9ZHS5-F1
#
_cell.length_a   1.000
_cell.length_b   1.000
_cell.length_c   1.000
_cell.angle_alpha   90.00
_cell.angle_beta   90.00
_cell.angle_gamma   90.00
#
_symmetry.space_group_name_H-M   'P 1'
#
loop_
_entity.id
_entity.type
_entity.pdbx_description
1 polymer ?
#
loop_
_entity_poly.entity_id
_entity_poly.type
_entity_poly.pdbx_seq_one_letter_code
_entity_poly.pdbx_strand_id
1 'polypeptide(L)'
;MEVRLKNNARIQEGEEPAENPQELMEELNNHLNALETLIFRINKTNMVTLSEGMRLTEMIAKKDVLALRISVLRSVAQSAMGSLERYSANEIRYVRTLDVADLQKQIDSYSRQLRELDV
;
A
#
# COMPACT_ATOMS: atom_id res chain seq x y z
N MET A 1 -5.63 12.05 20.33
CA MET A 1 -4.87 11.84 21.58
C MET A 1 -3.54 12.58 21.57
N GLU A 2 -2.66 12.37 20.58
CA GLU A 2 -1.38 13.11 20.48
C GLU A 2 -1.53 14.64 20.54
N VAL A 3 -2.51 15.19 19.83
CA VAL A 3 -2.84 16.62 19.87
C VAL A 3 -3.29 17.08 21.27
N ARG A 4 -4.13 16.28 21.96
CA ARG A 4 -4.58 16.57 23.34
C ARG A 4 -3.40 16.60 24.31
N LEU A 5 -2.51 15.62 24.23
CA LEU A 5 -1.29 15.56 25.05
C LEU A 5 -0.37 16.76 24.79
N LYS A 6 -0.12 17.11 23.52
CA LYS A 6 0.73 18.26 23.18
C LYS A 6 0.19 19.57 23.74
N ASN A 7 -1.14 19.75 23.70
CA ASN A 7 -1.80 20.95 24.21
C ASN A 7 -1.75 21.06 25.73
N ASN A 8 -1.69 19.94 26.45
CA ASN A 8 -1.62 19.91 27.92
C ASN A 8 -0.20 19.64 28.45
N ALA A 9 0.79 19.50 27.58
CA ALA A 9 2.17 19.19 27.97
C ALA A 9 2.91 20.38 28.62
N ARG A 10 2.40 21.60 28.43
CA ARG A 10 2.96 22.84 29.00
C ARG A 10 1.83 23.81 29.30
N ILE A 11 1.97 24.53 30.39
CA ILE A 11 1.05 25.58 30.86
C ILE A 11 1.85 26.82 31.23
N GLN A 12 1.20 27.98 31.33
CA GLN A 12 1.83 29.15 31.93
C GLN A 12 1.89 29.00 33.45
N GLU A 13 2.80 29.71 34.10
CA GLU A 13 2.91 29.69 35.56
C GLU A 13 1.61 30.19 36.20
N GLY A 14 1.02 29.37 37.07
CA GLY A 14 -0.23 29.68 37.76
C GLY A 14 -1.51 29.25 37.03
N GLU A 15 -1.41 28.66 35.84
CA GLU A 15 -2.53 28.01 35.16
C GLU A 15 -2.63 26.53 35.54
N GLU A 16 -3.77 25.90 35.23
CA GLU A 16 -3.94 24.46 35.32
C GLU A 16 -4.16 23.89 33.91
N PRO A 17 -3.67 22.68 33.61
CA PRO A 17 -3.95 22.02 32.33
C PRO A 17 -5.47 21.84 32.12
N ALA A 18 -5.93 21.95 30.88
CA ALA A 18 -7.34 21.71 30.55
C ALA A 18 -7.74 20.24 30.78
N GLU A 19 -6.77 19.32 30.68
CA GLU A 19 -6.91 17.89 30.94
C GLU A 19 -5.67 17.39 31.69
N ASN A 20 -5.84 16.43 32.60
CA ASN A 20 -4.74 15.86 33.38
C ASN A 20 -3.74 15.13 32.46
N PRO A 21 -2.47 15.61 32.33
CA PRO A 21 -1.50 14.99 31.44
C PRO A 21 -1.17 13.55 31.80
N GLN A 22 -1.19 13.19 33.09
CA GLN A 22 -0.93 11.83 33.56
C GLN A 22 -2.02 10.86 33.11
N GLU A 23 -3.30 11.24 33.25
CA GLU A 23 -4.43 10.44 32.75
C GLU A 23 -4.35 10.27 31.22
N LEU A 24 -4.03 11.34 30.49
CA LEU A 24 -3.83 11.27 29.04
C LEU A 24 -2.66 10.35 28.65
N MET A 25 -1.60 10.28 29.45
CA MET A 25 -0.47 9.37 29.24
C MET A 25 -0.86 7.92 29.51
N GLU A 26 -1.65 7.66 30.55
CA GLU A 26 -2.21 6.33 30.82
C GLU A 26 -3.15 5.88 29.71
N GLU A 27 -4.03 6.76 29.23
CA GLU A 27 -4.90 6.53 28.07
C GLU A 27 -4.05 6.17 26.83
N LEU A 28 -2.95 6.89 26.61
CA LEU A 28 -2.01 6.59 25.51
C LEU A 28 -1.40 5.21 25.63
N ASN A 29 -0.85 4.87 26.80
CA ASN A 29 -0.21 3.58 27.02
C ASN A 29 -1.21 2.42 26.84
N ASN A 30 -2.44 2.58 27.32
CA ASN A 30 -3.49 1.58 27.13
C ASN A 30 -3.82 1.37 25.66
N HIS A 31 -3.95 2.44 24.86
CA HIS A 31 -4.17 2.34 23.42
C HIS A 31 -2.99 1.69 22.68
N LEU A 32 -1.75 2.01 23.06
CA LEU A 32 -0.55 1.41 22.45
C LEU A 32 -0.45 -0.09 22.75
N ASN A 33 -0.71 -0.51 23.99
CA ASN A 33 -0.73 -1.92 24.38
C ASN A 33 -1.84 -2.71 23.65
N ALA A 34 -3.01 -2.08 23.49
CA ALA A 34 -4.10 -2.67 22.71
C ALA A 34 -3.72 -2.81 21.24
N LEU A 35 -3.08 -1.79 20.65
CA LEU A 35 -2.59 -1.84 19.27
C LEU A 35 -1.55 -2.95 19.08
N GLU A 36 -0.57 -3.07 19.96
CA GLU A 36 0.42 -4.16 19.91
C GLU A 36 -0.25 -5.54 19.93
N THR A 37 -1.21 -5.72 20.85
CA THR A 37 -1.98 -6.97 20.97
C THR A 37 -2.75 -7.27 19.69
N LEU A 38 -3.38 -6.26 19.07
CA LEU A 38 -4.12 -6.42 17.83
C LEU A 38 -3.19 -6.79 16.67
N ILE A 39 -2.06 -6.10 16.52
CA ILE A 39 -1.06 -6.40 15.50
C ILE A 39 -0.60 -7.86 15.61
N PHE A 40 -0.24 -8.29 16.82
CA PHE A 40 0.18 -9.68 17.05
C PHE A 40 -0.92 -10.68 16.68
N ARG A 41 -2.15 -10.46 17.15
CA ARG A 41 -3.28 -11.36 16.87
C ARG A 41 -3.63 -11.43 15.39
N ILE A 42 -3.61 -10.31 14.69
CA ILE A 42 -3.85 -10.25 13.24
C ILE A 42 -2.76 -11.03 12.51
N ASN A 43 -1.49 -10.75 12.79
CA ASN A 43 -0.37 -11.43 12.13
C ASN A 43 -0.39 -12.94 12.40
N LYS A 44 -0.59 -13.34 13.66
CA LYS A 44 -0.72 -14.75 14.02
C LYS A 44 -1.86 -15.42 13.26
N THR A 45 -3.03 -14.79 13.23
CA THR A 45 -4.21 -15.32 12.50
C THR A 45 -3.90 -15.43 11.01
N ASN A 46 -3.31 -14.41 10.40
CA ASN A 46 -2.97 -14.43 8.98
C ASN A 46 -1.97 -15.55 8.62
N MET A 47 -1.03 -15.84 9.52
CA MET A 47 -0.02 -16.89 9.31
C MET A 47 -0.57 -18.30 9.44
N VAL A 48 -1.61 -18.52 10.25
CA VAL A 48 -2.14 -19.87 10.54
C VAL A 48 -3.41 -20.20 9.77
N THR A 49 -4.19 -19.19 9.38
CA THR A 49 -5.43 -19.39 8.64
C THR A 49 -5.12 -19.78 7.20
N LEU A 50 -5.66 -20.91 6.78
CA LEU A 50 -5.62 -21.40 5.40
C LEU A 50 -6.94 -21.05 4.70
N SER A 51 -6.86 -20.48 3.50
CA SER A 51 -7.97 -20.37 2.54
C SER A 51 -7.50 -20.92 1.21
N GLU A 52 -8.32 -21.74 0.55
CA GLU A 52 -7.99 -22.34 -0.75
C GLU A 52 -6.63 -23.06 -0.79
N GLY A 53 -6.18 -23.60 0.34
CA GLY A 53 -4.88 -24.28 0.48
C GLY A 53 -3.67 -23.36 0.64
N MET A 54 -3.87 -22.04 0.78
CA MET A 54 -2.81 -21.04 0.96
C MET A 54 -3.03 -20.24 2.25
N ARG A 55 -1.95 -19.84 2.95
CA ARG A 55 -2.08 -19.00 4.15
C ARG A 55 -2.50 -17.59 3.78
N LEU A 56 -3.27 -16.91 4.62
CA LEU A 56 -3.67 -15.52 4.35
C LEU A 56 -2.47 -14.60 4.11
N THR A 57 -1.37 -14.77 4.87
CA THR A 57 -0.14 -14.01 4.64
C THR A 57 0.46 -14.23 3.24
N GLU A 58 0.38 -15.45 2.70
CA GLU A 58 0.85 -15.76 1.35
C GLU A 58 -0.06 -15.15 0.27
N MET A 59 -1.38 -15.17 0.49
CA MET A 59 -2.34 -14.50 -0.40
C MET A 59 -2.15 -12.99 -0.42
N ILE A 60 -1.91 -12.35 0.73
CA ILE A 60 -1.58 -10.92 0.81
C ILE A 60 -0.32 -10.62 -0.01
N ALA A 61 0.76 -11.38 0.18
CA ALA A 61 1.99 -11.20 -0.58
C ALA A 61 1.79 -11.37 -2.09
N LYS A 62 0.99 -12.38 -2.49
CA LYS A 62 0.66 -12.62 -3.90
C LYS A 62 -0.15 -11.48 -4.48
N LYS A 63 -1.13 -10.95 -3.74
CA LYS A 63 -1.94 -9.79 -4.11
C LYS A 63 -1.07 -8.55 -4.33
N ASP A 64 -0.19 -8.23 -3.38
CA ASP A 64 0.71 -7.07 -3.45
C ASP A 64 1.62 -7.14 -4.68
N VAL A 65 2.21 -8.31 -4.93
CA VAL A 65 3.09 -8.53 -6.09
C VAL A 65 2.32 -8.46 -7.41
N LEU A 66 1.10 -9.00 -7.47
CA LEU A 66 0.26 -8.91 -8.67
C LEU A 66 -0.13 -7.46 -8.97
N ALA A 67 -0.56 -6.70 -7.95
CA ALA A 67 -0.90 -5.29 -8.10
C ALA A 67 0.30 -4.47 -8.59
N LEU A 68 1.48 -4.69 -7.99
CA LEU A 68 2.72 -4.04 -8.41
C LEU A 68 3.09 -4.41 -9.86
N ARG A 69 3.03 -5.70 -10.20
CA ARG A 69 3.35 -6.19 -11.55
C ARG A 69 2.44 -5.56 -12.60
N ILE A 70 1.12 -5.50 -12.35
CA ILE A 70 0.15 -4.85 -13.23
C ILE A 70 0.50 -3.38 -13.40
N SER A 71 0.80 -2.67 -12.31
CA SER A 71 1.17 -1.26 -12.33
C SER A 71 2.41 -1.00 -13.20
N VAL A 72 3.47 -1.79 -13.00
CA VAL A 72 4.71 -1.69 -13.78
C VAL A 72 4.46 -1.97 -15.26
N LEU A 73 3.77 -3.07 -15.59
CA LEU A 73 3.50 -3.44 -16.98
C LEU A 73 2.65 -2.39 -17.69
N ARG A 74 1.65 -1.79 -17.00
CA ARG A 74 0.86 -0.68 -17.55
C ARG A 74 1.73 0.56 -17.80
N SER A 75 2.62 0.90 -16.88
CA SER A 75 3.56 2.02 -17.05
C SER A 75 4.47 1.80 -18.27
N VAL A 76 5.04 0.60 -18.41
CA VAL A 76 5.87 0.22 -19.55
C VAL A 76 5.08 0.28 -20.87
N ALA A 77 3.87 -0.29 -20.89
CA ALA A 77 3.01 -0.24 -22.06
C ALA A 77 2.68 1.20 -22.46
N GLN A 78 2.40 2.08 -21.49
CA GLN A 78 2.14 3.50 -21.73
C GLN A 78 3.34 4.22 -22.35
N SER A 79 4.55 3.98 -21.83
CA SER A 79 5.78 4.54 -22.41
C SER A 79 6.03 4.04 -23.83
N ALA A 80 5.72 2.77 -24.12
CA ALA A 80 5.84 2.21 -25.46
C ALA A 80 4.77 2.75 -26.44
N MET A 81 3.61 3.18 -25.95
CA MET A 81 2.53 3.77 -26.75
C MET A 81 2.72 5.25 -27.06
N GLY A 82 3.63 5.95 -26.37
CA GLY A 82 3.91 7.38 -26.59
C GLY A 82 4.16 7.75 -28.05
N SER A 83 3.75 8.96 -28.44
CA SER A 83 3.90 9.49 -29.80
C SER A 83 5.38 9.48 -30.21
N LEU A 84 5.69 8.74 -31.28
CA LEU A 84 6.99 8.80 -31.96
C LEU A 84 6.98 10.01 -32.93
N GLU A 85 6.56 11.17 -32.42
CA GLU A 85 6.33 12.36 -33.21
C GLU A 85 7.64 12.83 -33.85
N ARG A 86 7.57 13.15 -35.14
CA ARG A 86 8.71 13.64 -35.93
C ARG A 86 8.51 15.10 -36.23
N TYR A 87 9.58 15.89 -36.15
CA TYR A 87 9.58 17.26 -36.67
C TYR A 87 10.16 17.35 -38.09
N SER A 88 10.87 16.31 -38.57
CA SER A 88 11.49 16.29 -39.91
C SER A 88 11.58 14.90 -40.53
N ALA A 89 11.61 14.84 -41.87
CA ALA A 89 11.79 13.60 -42.63
C ALA A 89 13.20 12.99 -42.51
N ASN A 90 14.21 13.77 -42.09
CA ASN A 90 15.60 13.33 -41.88
C ASN A 90 15.89 12.80 -40.46
N GLU A 91 14.89 12.74 -39.57
CA GLU A 91 15.08 12.33 -38.18
C GLU A 91 15.03 10.80 -38.00
N ILE A 92 15.92 10.24 -37.17
CA ILE A 92 16.00 8.79 -36.92
C ILE A 92 14.76 8.33 -36.16
N ARG A 93 14.12 7.26 -36.66
CA ARG A 93 12.92 6.69 -36.07
C ARG A 93 13.21 6.01 -34.74
N TYR A 94 12.37 6.29 -33.75
CA TYR A 94 12.23 5.41 -32.60
C TYR A 94 11.45 4.15 -33.01
N VAL A 95 11.91 2.99 -32.55
CA VAL A 95 11.27 1.70 -32.78
C VAL A 95 11.00 1.06 -31.43
N ARG A 96 9.81 0.49 -31.28
CA ARG A 96 9.45 -0.25 -30.07
C ARG A 96 10.29 -1.51 -29.98
N THR A 97 10.87 -1.76 -28.82
CA THR A 97 11.62 -2.99 -28.53
C THR A 97 10.75 -4.07 -27.89
N LEU A 98 9.50 -3.74 -27.55
CA LEU A 98 8.56 -4.60 -26.86
C LEU A 98 7.23 -4.66 -27.62
N ASP A 99 6.59 -5.83 -27.59
CA ASP A 99 5.24 -6.01 -28.12
C ASP A 99 4.20 -5.53 -27.10
N VAL A 100 3.53 -4.44 -27.42
CA VAL A 100 2.48 -3.83 -26.58
C VAL A 100 1.26 -4.75 -26.49
N ALA A 101 0.90 -5.50 -27.54
CA ALA A 101 -0.25 -6.39 -27.52
C ALA A 101 -0.03 -7.56 -26.55
N ASP A 102 1.18 -8.12 -26.53
CA ASP A 102 1.52 -9.18 -25.58
C ASP A 102 1.64 -8.66 -24.14
N LEU A 103 2.12 -7.43 -23.93
CA LEU A 103 2.06 -6.79 -22.61
C LEU A 103 0.61 -6.62 -22.13
N GLN A 104 -0.31 -6.21 -23.00
CA GLN A 104 -1.72 -6.07 -22.64
C GLN A 104 -2.37 -7.41 -22.27
N LYS A 105 -2.09 -8.49 -23.02
CA LYS A 105 -2.56 -9.84 -22.65
C LYS A 105 -2.07 -10.27 -21.27
N GLN A 106 -0.81 -9.98 -20.94
CA GLN A 106 -0.25 -10.25 -19.61
C GLN A 106 -0.96 -9.42 -18.52
N ILE A 107 -1.17 -8.13 -18.77
CA ILE A 107 -1.91 -7.24 -17.85
C ILE A 107 -3.32 -7.79 -17.58
N ASP A 108 -4.04 -8.20 -18.61
CA ASP A 108 -5.39 -8.75 -18.48
C ASP A 108 -5.41 -10.05 -17.69
N SER A 109 -4.45 -10.95 -17.96
CA SER A 109 -4.29 -12.21 -17.23
C SER A 109 -4.00 -11.97 -15.75
N TYR A 110 -3.03 -11.13 -15.41
CA TYR A 110 -2.72 -10.81 -14.02
C TYR A 110 -3.86 -10.06 -13.33
N SER A 111 -4.57 -9.19 -14.05
CA SER A 111 -5.74 -8.49 -13.51
C SER A 111 -6.88 -9.46 -13.21
N ARG A 112 -7.03 -10.54 -13.98
CA ARG A 112 -7.99 -11.62 -13.67
C ARG A 112 -7.58 -12.36 -12.40
N GLN A 113 -6.32 -12.79 -12.30
CA GLN A 113 -5.81 -13.48 -11.10
C GLN A 113 -5.94 -12.63 -9.84
N LEU A 114 -5.71 -11.31 -9.94
CA LEU A 114 -5.88 -10.38 -8.82
C LEU A 114 -7.35 -10.32 -8.37
N ARG A 115 -8.31 -10.27 -9.30
CA ARG A 115 -9.75 -10.29 -8.96
C ARG A 115 -10.17 -11.61 -8.32
N GLU A 116 -9.64 -12.73 -8.77
CA GLU A 116 -9.91 -14.04 -8.18
C GLU A 116 -9.40 -14.14 -6.73
N LEU A 117 -8.33 -13.43 -6.38
CA LEU A 117 -7.80 -13.35 -5.01
C LEU A 117 -8.55 -12.39 -4.09
N ASP A 118 -9.38 -11.49 -4.65
CA ASP A 118 -10.10 -10.45 -3.91
C ASP A 118 -11.56 -10.84 -3.56
N VAL A 119 -12.06 -11.95 -4.10
CA VAL A 119 -13.42 -12.50 -3.86
C VAL A 119 -13.39 -13.48 -2.70
#